data_AF-A0A932GWH2-F1
#
_entry.id   AF-A0A932GWH2-F1
#
_cell.length_a   1.000
_cell.length_b   1.000
_cell.length_c   1.000
_cell.angle_alpha   90.00
_cell.angle_beta   90.00
_cell.angle_gamma   90.00
#
_symmetry.space_group_name_H-M   'P 1'
#
loop_
_entity.id
_entity.type
_entity.pdbx_description
1 polymer ?
#
loop_
_entity_poly.entity_id
_entity_poly.type
_entity_poly.pdbx_seq_one_letter_code
_entity_poly.pdbx_strand_id
1 'polypeptide(L)'
;VFLTELLDQIISEQLGYPTERTRLSQPVTWAAMDNGDVDITPEIWFPGRQAEIQPFLDKGNIELAGEVFTGAGTGWVVPRYVVEGDPARGIEPMAPDLKTIVDLKNYWKLFENHEKPGLGEVVGGEIGWVDIDPFIILGYDLPLWYSHQSEAVMLARLIAADKKREPILMMIWWPHWIFSQVDLIKIEGVDPYHPELFDFDKEPYPVKSGFQVSKVYKVVRVGLKETAPDVYRLVHNMSVTEEEISELMLRVDVNKEAMPDVARDWIGKNQNRIDQWLGK
;
A
#
# COMPACT_ATOMS: atom_id res chain seq x y z
N VAL A 1 -1.87 -11.47 5.28
CA VAL A 1 -2.17 -12.93 5.11
C VAL A 1 -1.11 -13.65 4.26
N PHE A 2 -0.76 -13.15 3.07
CA PHE A 2 0.29 -13.77 2.24
C PHE A 2 1.66 -13.84 2.95
N LEU A 3 2.11 -12.75 3.58
CA LEU A 3 3.38 -12.74 4.31
C LEU A 3 3.45 -13.80 5.43
N THR A 4 2.31 -14.11 6.05
CA THR A 4 2.21 -15.20 7.02
C THR A 4 2.46 -16.55 6.36
N GLU A 5 1.84 -16.82 5.21
CA GLU A 5 2.05 -18.05 4.43
C GLU A 5 3.51 -18.17 3.95
N LEU A 6 4.08 -17.06 3.47
CA LEU A 6 5.47 -17.02 3.01
C LEU A 6 6.45 -17.39 4.13
N LEU A 7 6.31 -16.76 5.31
CA LEU A 7 7.13 -17.09 6.47
C LEU A 7 6.90 -18.53 6.93
N ASP A 8 5.65 -18.98 6.99
CA ASP A 8 5.27 -20.34 7.38
C ASP A 8 6.02 -21.39 6.54
N GLN A 9 6.01 -21.26 5.22
CA GLN A 9 6.70 -22.18 4.32
C GLN A 9 8.22 -22.11 4.43
N ILE A 10 8.83 -20.91 4.50
CA ILE A 10 10.29 -20.81 4.65
C ILE A 10 10.75 -21.43 5.98
N ILE A 11 10.04 -21.12 7.07
CA ILE A 11 10.37 -21.59 8.43
C ILE A 11 10.19 -23.11 8.54
N SER A 12 9.08 -23.65 8.04
CA SER A 12 8.79 -25.08 8.16
C SER A 12 9.52 -25.94 7.15
N GLU A 13 9.58 -25.55 5.87
CA GLU A 13 10.11 -26.39 4.81
C GLU A 13 11.63 -26.22 4.60
N GLN A 14 12.18 -25.02 4.82
CA GLN A 14 13.62 -24.77 4.61
C GLN A 14 14.45 -24.77 5.90
N LEU A 15 13.88 -24.30 7.01
CA LEU A 15 14.55 -24.30 8.32
C LEU A 15 14.16 -25.49 9.20
N GLY A 16 13.05 -26.17 8.91
CA GLY A 16 12.64 -27.38 9.61
C GLY A 16 11.98 -27.15 10.97
N TYR A 17 11.57 -25.92 11.28
CA TYR A 17 10.86 -25.63 12.52
C TYR A 17 9.37 -25.98 12.41
N PRO A 18 8.74 -26.55 13.45
CA PRO A 18 7.30 -26.65 13.47
C PRO A 18 6.69 -25.25 13.56
N THR A 19 5.64 -25.01 12.77
CA THR A 19 4.92 -23.74 12.74
C THR A 19 3.44 -23.96 13.06
N GLU A 20 2.83 -22.97 13.71
CA GLU A 20 1.39 -22.91 13.93
C GLU A 20 0.90 -21.50 13.57
N ARG A 21 -0.22 -21.43 12.84
CA ARG A 21 -0.87 -20.17 12.49
C ARG A 21 -2.12 -20.00 13.33
N THR A 22 -2.14 -18.93 14.11
CA THR A 22 -3.31 -18.53 14.89
C THR A 22 -3.94 -17.25 14.33
N ARG A 23 -5.27 -17.16 14.37
CA ARG A 23 -6.01 -15.96 13.99
C ARG A 23 -6.49 -15.26 15.25
N LEU A 24 -5.89 -14.11 15.53
CA LEU A 24 -6.19 -13.29 16.70
C LEU A 24 -6.65 -11.89 16.24
N SER A 25 -7.37 -11.19 17.11
CA SER A 25 -7.54 -9.75 16.94
C SER A 25 -6.22 -9.04 17.27
N GLN A 26 -6.00 -7.83 16.74
CA GLN A 26 -4.73 -7.12 16.95
C GLN A 26 -4.41 -6.89 18.44
N PRO A 27 -5.34 -6.41 19.30
CA PRO A 27 -5.03 -6.23 20.73
C PRO A 27 -4.65 -7.54 21.44
N VAL A 28 -5.27 -8.66 21.04
CA VAL A 28 -4.96 -9.98 21.59
C VAL A 28 -3.61 -10.48 21.08
N THR A 29 -3.25 -10.15 19.84
CA THR A 29 -1.94 -10.49 19.24
C THR A 29 -0.80 -9.89 20.06
N TRP A 30 -0.86 -8.60 20.42
CA TRP A 30 0.21 -7.96 21.18
C TRP A 30 0.37 -8.53 22.58
N ALA A 31 -0.74 -8.80 23.27
CA ALA A 31 -0.71 -9.46 24.57
C ALA A 31 -0.16 -10.89 24.48
N ALA A 32 -0.54 -11.64 23.45
CA ALA A 32 -0.03 -13.00 23.22
C ALA A 32 1.47 -12.99 22.92
N MET A 33 1.95 -12.05 22.12
CA MET A 33 3.39 -11.92 21.85
C MET A 33 4.19 -11.52 23.11
N ASP A 34 3.65 -10.59 23.92
CA ASP A 34 4.24 -10.17 25.21
C ASP A 34 4.35 -11.33 26.20
N ASN A 35 3.37 -12.23 26.21
CA ASN A 35 3.35 -13.43 27.05
C ASN A 35 4.18 -14.60 26.49
N GLY A 36 4.60 -14.54 25.23
CA GLY A 36 5.35 -15.60 24.56
C GLY A 36 4.51 -16.66 23.85
N ASP A 37 3.21 -16.44 23.70
CA ASP A 37 2.29 -17.35 23.00
C ASP A 37 2.32 -17.17 21.48
N VAL A 38 2.84 -16.04 20.99
CA VAL A 38 3.02 -15.74 19.55
C VAL A 38 4.42 -15.18 19.32
N ASP A 39 5.13 -15.73 18.32
CA ASP A 39 6.51 -15.33 18.04
C ASP A 39 6.64 -14.21 17.01
N ILE A 40 5.78 -14.20 15.99
CA ILE A 40 5.92 -13.35 14.81
C ILE A 40 4.57 -12.79 14.38
N THR A 41 4.53 -11.49 14.10
CA THR A 41 3.48 -10.89 13.27
C THR A 41 4.15 -10.27 12.04
N PRO A 42 3.78 -10.68 10.82
CA PRO A 42 4.49 -10.25 9.61
C PRO A 42 4.20 -8.80 9.20
N GLU A 43 3.18 -8.16 9.75
CA GLU A 43 2.78 -6.81 9.37
C GLU A 43 2.08 -6.06 10.51
N ILE A 44 2.49 -4.81 10.73
CA ILE A 44 1.75 -3.80 11.49
C ILE A 44 1.90 -2.44 10.80
N TRP A 45 0.78 -1.74 10.64
CA TRP A 45 0.69 -0.52 9.84
C TRP A 45 0.78 0.74 10.70
N PHE A 46 1.82 1.54 10.50
CA PHE A 46 2.04 2.82 11.17
C PHE A 46 1.60 3.98 10.25
N PRO A 47 1.13 5.11 10.82
CA PRO A 47 0.94 5.36 12.25
C PRO A 47 -0.36 4.78 12.82
N GLY A 48 -1.27 4.28 11.97
CA GLY A 48 -2.64 3.92 12.36
C GLY A 48 -2.76 2.90 13.50
N ARG A 49 -1.76 2.02 13.70
CA ARG A 49 -1.73 1.01 14.78
C ARG A 49 -0.63 1.25 15.81
N GLN A 50 0.12 2.34 15.71
CA GLN A 50 1.29 2.57 16.56
C GLN A 50 0.91 2.66 18.05
N ALA A 51 -0.14 3.42 18.37
CA ALA A 51 -0.58 3.61 19.75
C ALA A 51 -1.00 2.28 20.43
N GLU A 52 -1.50 1.32 19.66
CA GLU A 52 -1.95 0.02 20.16
C GLU A 52 -0.77 -0.87 20.59
N ILE A 53 0.33 -0.85 19.85
CA ILE A 53 1.50 -1.71 20.10
C ILE A 53 2.55 -1.03 21.00
N GLN A 54 2.59 0.31 21.05
CA GLN A 54 3.65 1.06 21.74
C GLN A 54 3.87 0.61 23.20
N PRO A 55 2.82 0.39 24.03
CA PRO A 55 3.02 -0.07 25.41
C PRO A 55 3.71 -1.43 25.52
N PHE A 56 3.61 -2.30 24.50
CA PHE A 56 4.27 -3.60 24.46
C PHE A 56 5.71 -3.51 23.94
N LEU A 57 5.97 -2.64 22.97
CA LEU A 57 7.33 -2.31 22.53
C LEU A 57 8.14 -1.72 23.70
N ASP A 58 7.53 -0.84 24.49
CA ASP A 58 8.20 -0.17 25.62
C ASP A 58 8.58 -1.14 26.75
N LYS A 59 7.90 -2.30 26.87
CA LYS A 59 8.28 -3.37 27.81
C LYS A 59 9.53 -4.13 27.37
N GLY A 60 9.82 -4.18 26.06
CA GLY A 60 10.98 -4.85 25.49
C GLY A 60 10.88 -6.36 25.31
N ASN A 61 9.68 -6.96 25.45
CA ASN A 61 9.47 -8.38 25.17
C ASN A 61 9.26 -8.67 23.67
N ILE A 62 8.81 -7.66 22.93
CA ILE A 62 8.62 -7.68 21.48
C ILE A 62 9.28 -6.45 20.85
N GLU A 63 9.64 -6.54 19.58
CA GLU A 63 10.31 -5.45 18.86
C GLU A 63 9.87 -5.39 17.40
N LEU A 64 10.09 -4.22 16.78
CA LEU A 64 9.94 -4.05 15.33
C LEU A 64 11.16 -4.62 14.62
N ALA A 65 10.95 -5.60 13.75
CA ALA A 65 11.98 -6.28 12.96
C ALA A 65 12.19 -5.62 11.59
N GLY A 66 12.11 -4.28 11.53
CA GLY A 66 12.25 -3.50 10.29
C GLY A 66 11.00 -3.48 9.39
N GLU A 67 11.04 -2.62 8.37
CA GLU A 67 9.94 -2.42 7.42
C GLU A 67 9.80 -3.63 6.47
N VAL A 68 8.58 -4.12 6.27
CA VAL A 68 8.24 -5.17 5.29
C VAL A 68 8.47 -4.65 3.87
N PHE A 69 7.85 -3.51 3.57
CA PHE A 69 7.99 -2.73 2.36
C PHE A 69 7.86 -1.25 2.74
N THR A 70 8.57 -0.40 2.01
CA THR A 70 8.52 1.05 2.21
C THR A 70 7.46 1.68 1.33
N GLY A 71 6.92 2.79 1.78
CA GLY A 71 6.17 3.69 0.91
C GLY A 71 4.75 3.25 0.67
N ALA A 72 4.13 2.43 1.52
CA ALA A 72 2.68 2.24 1.52
C ALA A 72 1.97 3.58 1.71
N GLY A 73 0.76 3.74 1.20
CA GLY A 73 0.05 5.00 1.35
C GLY A 73 -1.22 5.06 0.53
N THR A 74 -1.82 6.24 0.55
CA THR A 74 -2.96 6.61 -0.29
C THR A 74 -2.60 7.87 -1.04
N GLY A 75 -3.18 8.10 -2.20
CA GLY A 75 -3.00 9.35 -2.92
C GLY A 75 -3.53 9.27 -4.33
N TRP A 76 -3.12 10.21 -5.17
CA TRP A 76 -3.59 10.27 -6.55
C TRP A 76 -2.63 9.57 -7.50
N VAL A 77 -3.21 8.93 -8.52
CA VAL A 77 -2.48 8.24 -9.57
C VAL A 77 -2.98 8.64 -10.95
N VAL A 78 -2.08 8.56 -11.92
CA VAL A 78 -2.38 8.59 -13.35
C VAL A 78 -1.71 7.40 -14.02
N PRO A 79 -2.22 6.87 -15.14
CA PRO A 79 -1.46 5.93 -15.96
C PRO A 79 -0.12 6.52 -16.38
N ARG A 80 0.97 5.74 -16.34
CA ARG A 80 2.33 6.21 -16.63
C ARG A 80 2.43 6.93 -17.96
N TYR A 81 1.72 6.43 -18.97
CA TYR A 81 1.72 7.01 -20.32
C TYR A 81 1.19 8.45 -20.38
N VAL A 82 0.43 8.90 -19.38
CA VAL A 82 -0.03 10.29 -19.31
C VAL A 82 1.17 11.23 -19.12
N VAL A 83 2.16 10.83 -18.31
CA VAL A 83 3.36 11.63 -18.03
C VAL A 83 4.51 11.28 -18.96
N GLU A 84 4.80 10.00 -19.12
CA GLU A 84 6.02 9.54 -19.83
C GLU A 84 5.76 9.16 -21.30
N GLY A 85 4.49 9.07 -21.71
CA GLY A 85 4.12 8.45 -22.98
C GLY A 85 4.27 6.92 -22.95
N ASP A 86 3.94 6.29 -24.07
CA ASP A 86 4.16 4.87 -24.30
C ASP A 86 4.42 4.65 -25.80
N PRO A 87 5.70 4.66 -26.21
CA PRO A 87 6.07 4.47 -27.61
C PRO A 87 5.61 3.12 -28.19
N ALA A 88 5.53 2.08 -27.38
CA ALA A 88 5.09 0.75 -27.82
C ALA A 88 3.59 0.75 -28.19
N ARG A 89 2.78 1.57 -27.49
CA ARG A 89 1.38 1.81 -27.85
C ARG A 89 1.18 3.02 -28.77
N GLY A 90 2.23 3.77 -29.09
CA GLY A 90 2.16 4.99 -29.91
C GLY A 90 1.45 6.15 -29.20
N ILE A 91 1.68 6.28 -27.89
CA ILE A 91 1.13 7.35 -27.05
C ILE A 91 2.25 8.35 -26.77
N GLU A 92 2.05 9.60 -27.16
CA GLU A 92 2.93 10.70 -26.75
C GLU A 92 2.57 11.16 -25.32
N PRO A 93 3.54 11.67 -24.54
CA PRO A 93 3.26 12.19 -23.20
C PRO A 93 2.27 13.36 -23.28
N MET A 94 1.24 13.32 -22.44
CA MET A 94 0.18 14.33 -22.39
C MET A 94 0.48 15.41 -21.35
N ALA A 95 1.16 15.03 -20.25
CA ALA A 95 1.50 15.87 -19.11
C ALA A 95 2.92 15.57 -18.61
N PRO A 96 3.98 15.84 -19.40
CA PRO A 96 5.35 15.44 -19.08
C PRO A 96 5.91 16.06 -17.79
N ASP A 97 5.38 17.19 -17.37
CA ASP A 97 5.80 17.88 -16.15
C ASP A 97 4.87 17.59 -14.94
N LEU A 98 3.87 16.71 -15.08
CA LEU A 98 2.98 16.36 -13.97
C LEU A 98 3.69 15.42 -12.99
N LYS A 99 4.09 15.96 -11.84
CA LYS A 99 4.74 15.21 -10.76
C LYS A 99 4.01 15.35 -9.44
N THR A 100 3.54 16.56 -9.16
CA THR A 100 2.95 16.94 -7.88
C THR A 100 1.50 17.37 -8.03
N ILE A 101 0.76 17.38 -6.92
CA ILE A 101 -0.65 17.82 -6.91
C ILE A 101 -0.82 19.26 -7.41
N VAL A 102 0.18 20.14 -7.25
CA VAL A 102 0.08 21.54 -7.70
C VAL A 102 0.28 21.68 -9.21
N ASP A 103 0.96 20.73 -9.86
CA ASP A 103 1.12 20.71 -11.31
C ASP A 103 -0.23 20.48 -12.01
N LEU A 104 -1.20 19.86 -11.33
CA LEU A 104 -2.56 19.64 -11.85
C LEU A 104 -3.28 20.95 -12.19
N LYS A 105 -2.86 22.11 -11.64
CA LYS A 105 -3.36 23.41 -12.08
C LYS A 105 -3.14 23.66 -13.57
N ASN A 106 -2.09 23.07 -14.15
CA ASN A 106 -1.75 23.19 -15.55
C ASN A 106 -2.39 22.08 -16.41
N TYR A 107 -2.79 20.96 -15.81
CA TYR A 107 -3.19 19.74 -16.51
C TYR A 107 -4.63 19.27 -16.27
N TRP A 108 -5.40 19.94 -15.41
CA TRP A 108 -6.76 19.51 -15.02
C TRP A 108 -7.70 19.24 -16.21
N LYS A 109 -7.53 19.97 -17.32
CA LYS A 109 -8.36 19.81 -18.54
C LYS A 109 -8.22 18.44 -19.18
N LEU A 110 -7.09 17.76 -18.97
CA LEU A 110 -6.92 16.37 -19.42
C LEU A 110 -7.92 15.43 -18.75
N PHE A 111 -8.40 15.79 -17.56
CA PHE A 111 -9.30 14.96 -16.76
C PHE A 111 -10.73 15.53 -16.73
N GLU A 112 -11.07 16.48 -17.62
CA GLU A 112 -12.41 17.08 -17.66
C GLU A 112 -13.49 16.03 -17.98
N ASN A 113 -14.60 16.08 -17.25
CA ASN A 113 -15.78 15.24 -17.49
C ASN A 113 -17.02 16.12 -17.63
N HIS A 114 -17.99 15.64 -18.40
CA HIS A 114 -19.25 16.32 -18.71
C HIS A 114 -20.13 16.57 -17.46
N GLU A 115 -19.92 15.83 -16.37
CA GLU A 115 -20.69 15.97 -15.13
C GLU A 115 -20.46 17.31 -14.42
N LYS A 116 -19.22 17.84 -14.47
CA LYS A 116 -18.85 19.14 -13.89
C LYS A 116 -18.01 19.94 -14.90
N PRO A 117 -18.65 20.58 -15.89
CA PRO A 117 -17.95 21.37 -16.90
C PRO A 117 -17.05 22.44 -16.27
N GLY A 118 -15.84 22.59 -16.79
CA GLY A 118 -14.86 23.54 -16.28
C GLY A 118 -14.03 23.08 -15.08
N LEU A 119 -14.14 21.81 -14.67
CA LEU A 119 -13.29 21.18 -13.64
C LEU A 119 -12.79 19.81 -14.11
N GLY A 120 -11.56 19.47 -13.75
CA GLY A 120 -11.02 18.12 -13.93
C GLY A 120 -11.56 17.17 -12.87
N GLU A 121 -11.76 15.91 -13.20
CA GLU A 121 -12.25 14.91 -12.27
C GLU A 121 -11.09 14.19 -11.56
N VAL A 122 -11.18 14.11 -10.24
CA VAL A 122 -10.51 13.07 -9.46
C VAL A 122 -11.53 11.96 -9.21
N VAL A 123 -11.26 10.76 -9.72
CA VAL A 123 -12.10 9.60 -9.47
C VAL A 123 -11.82 9.07 -8.07
N GLY A 124 -12.81 9.18 -7.19
CA GLY A 124 -12.70 8.98 -5.76
C GLY A 124 -13.55 7.86 -5.20
N GLY A 125 -13.32 7.56 -3.93
CA GLY A 125 -14.00 6.54 -3.15
C GLY A 125 -15.48 6.81 -2.92
N GLU A 126 -16.20 5.81 -2.41
CA GLU A 126 -17.63 5.92 -2.16
C GLU A 126 -17.91 6.81 -0.94
N ILE A 127 -19.12 7.38 -0.91
CA ILE A 127 -19.58 8.17 0.24
C ILE A 127 -19.51 7.32 1.51
N GLY A 128 -18.86 7.87 2.54
CA GLY A 128 -18.65 7.21 3.84
C GLY A 128 -17.23 6.69 4.05
N TRP A 129 -16.38 6.73 3.02
CA TRP A 129 -14.93 6.58 3.20
C TRP A 129 -14.33 7.82 3.86
N VAL A 130 -13.17 7.64 4.49
CA VAL A 130 -12.40 8.75 5.06
C VAL A 130 -11.61 9.42 3.93
N ASP A 131 -12.19 10.48 3.36
CA ASP A 131 -11.67 11.13 2.16
C ASP A 131 -11.08 12.51 2.49
N ILE A 132 -9.75 12.62 2.35
CA ILE A 132 -9.02 13.89 2.51
C ILE A 132 -9.00 14.73 1.22
N ASP A 133 -9.33 14.12 0.10
CA ASP A 133 -9.15 14.70 -1.24
C ASP A 133 -9.96 15.98 -1.46
N PRO A 134 -11.25 16.08 -1.06
CA PRO A 134 -11.99 17.33 -1.20
C PRO A 134 -11.36 18.50 -0.43
N PHE A 135 -10.78 18.24 0.75
CA PHE A 135 -10.09 19.25 1.57
C PHE A 135 -8.79 19.71 0.91
N ILE A 136 -8.01 18.77 0.36
CA ILE A 136 -6.76 19.04 -0.37
C ILE A 136 -7.04 19.83 -1.66
N ILE A 137 -8.06 19.45 -2.44
CA ILE A 137 -8.48 20.17 -3.66
C ILE A 137 -8.73 21.64 -3.34
N LEU A 138 -9.49 21.92 -2.28
CA LEU A 138 -9.76 23.29 -1.82
C LEU A 138 -8.51 23.99 -1.27
N GLY A 139 -7.67 23.28 -0.51
CA GLY A 139 -6.47 23.82 0.14
C GLY A 139 -5.40 24.31 -0.82
N TYR A 140 -5.26 23.63 -1.95
CA TYR A 140 -4.34 24.03 -3.01
C TYR A 140 -4.99 24.82 -4.13
N ASP A 141 -6.29 25.12 -4.04
CA ASP A 141 -7.04 25.82 -5.09
C ASP A 141 -6.86 25.11 -6.45
N LEU A 142 -7.15 23.80 -6.45
CA LEU A 142 -7.07 22.97 -7.65
C LEU A 142 -8.39 23.07 -8.42
N PRO A 143 -8.36 23.27 -9.75
CA PRO A 143 -9.54 23.28 -10.60
C PRO A 143 -10.05 21.85 -10.85
N LEU A 144 -10.32 21.13 -9.76
CA LEU A 144 -10.72 19.74 -9.74
C LEU A 144 -12.02 19.58 -8.95
N TRP A 145 -12.78 18.54 -9.27
CA TRP A 145 -13.88 18.07 -8.47
C TRP A 145 -13.66 16.59 -8.14
N TYR A 146 -14.10 16.20 -6.95
CA TYR A 146 -13.98 14.82 -6.47
C TYR A 146 -15.28 14.08 -6.74
N SER A 147 -15.21 13.01 -7.53
CA SER A 147 -16.35 12.15 -7.84
C SER A 147 -16.37 10.95 -6.90
N HIS A 148 -17.52 10.66 -6.29
CA HIS A 148 -17.62 9.49 -5.40
C HIS A 148 -18.09 8.27 -6.20
N GLN A 149 -17.30 7.20 -6.17
CA GLN A 149 -17.56 5.96 -6.89
C GLN A 149 -17.26 4.77 -5.99
N SER A 150 -17.97 3.65 -6.18
CA SER A 150 -17.55 2.40 -5.54
C SER A 150 -16.20 1.95 -6.10
N GLU A 151 -15.40 1.25 -5.31
CA GLU A 151 -14.10 0.72 -5.73
C GLU A 151 -14.20 -0.05 -7.06
N ALA A 152 -15.23 -0.88 -7.21
CA ALA A 152 -15.47 -1.64 -8.44
C ALA A 152 -15.62 -0.72 -9.67
N VAL A 153 -16.30 0.42 -9.53
CA VAL A 153 -16.46 1.40 -10.61
C VAL A 153 -15.16 2.16 -10.84
N MET A 154 -14.44 2.56 -9.79
CA MET A 154 -13.13 3.20 -9.91
C MET A 154 -12.20 2.32 -10.75
N LEU A 155 -12.01 1.07 -10.35
CA LEU A 155 -11.09 0.15 -11.02
C LEU A 155 -11.52 -0.16 -12.46
N ALA A 156 -12.83 -0.33 -12.70
CA ALA A 156 -13.35 -0.51 -14.05
C ALA A 156 -13.05 0.70 -14.96
N ARG A 157 -13.19 1.93 -14.44
CA ARG A 157 -12.86 3.16 -15.17
C ARG A 157 -11.37 3.26 -15.46
N LEU A 158 -10.50 2.96 -14.50
CA LEU A 158 -9.05 2.99 -14.68
C LEU A 158 -8.59 1.99 -15.75
N ILE A 159 -9.08 0.75 -15.69
CA ILE A 159 -8.76 -0.29 -16.68
C ILE A 159 -9.29 0.09 -18.07
N ALA A 160 -10.49 0.66 -18.14
CA ALA A 160 -11.06 1.11 -19.41
C ALA A 160 -10.25 2.27 -20.01
N ALA A 161 -9.84 3.23 -19.19
CA ALA A 161 -9.03 4.36 -19.57
C ALA A 161 -7.67 3.91 -20.12
N ASP A 162 -6.98 2.98 -19.43
CA ASP A 162 -5.71 2.40 -19.92
C ASP A 162 -5.88 1.70 -21.28
N LYS A 163 -6.93 0.89 -21.45
CA LYS A 163 -7.21 0.22 -22.74
C LYS A 163 -7.49 1.20 -23.87
N LYS A 164 -8.19 2.30 -23.56
CA LYS A 164 -8.55 3.34 -24.53
C LYS A 164 -7.47 4.41 -24.70
N ARG A 165 -6.41 4.37 -23.88
CA ARG A 165 -5.32 5.36 -23.86
C ARG A 165 -5.83 6.76 -23.50
N GLU A 166 -6.84 6.80 -22.63
CA GLU A 166 -7.49 8.02 -22.16
C GLU A 166 -6.89 8.42 -20.79
N PRO A 167 -6.54 9.70 -20.57
CA PRO A 167 -6.07 10.15 -19.27
C PRO A 167 -7.16 9.98 -18.20
N ILE A 168 -6.75 9.53 -17.02
CA ILE A 168 -7.61 9.44 -15.84
C ILE A 168 -6.78 9.78 -14.60
N LEU A 169 -7.37 10.55 -13.68
CA LEU A 169 -6.82 10.88 -12.38
C LEU A 169 -7.70 10.20 -11.33
N MET A 170 -7.09 9.40 -10.45
CA MET A 170 -7.81 8.56 -9.51
C MET A 170 -7.16 8.61 -8.13
N MET A 171 -7.96 8.64 -7.07
CA MET A 171 -7.47 8.31 -5.73
C MET A 171 -7.41 6.80 -5.56
N ILE A 172 -6.30 6.28 -5.03
CA ILE A 172 -6.18 4.88 -4.62
C ILE A 172 -5.13 4.72 -3.53
N TRP A 173 -5.11 3.57 -2.86
CA TRP A 173 -4.06 3.17 -1.93
C TRP A 173 -3.10 2.18 -2.56
N TRP A 174 -1.92 2.06 -1.95
CA TRP A 174 -0.91 1.08 -2.32
C TRP A 174 -0.25 0.45 -1.08
N PRO A 175 0.14 -0.84 -1.16
CA PRO A 175 -0.04 -1.75 -2.30
C PRO A 175 -1.51 -2.05 -2.63
N HIS A 176 -1.78 -2.27 -3.92
CA HIS A 176 -3.08 -2.65 -4.43
C HIS A 176 -2.91 -3.42 -5.75
N TRP A 177 -3.72 -4.46 -5.98
CA TRP A 177 -3.55 -5.36 -7.14
C TRP A 177 -3.59 -4.63 -8.50
N ILE A 178 -4.24 -3.45 -8.55
CA ILE A 178 -4.37 -2.66 -9.78
C ILE A 178 -3.02 -2.23 -10.35
N PHE A 179 -2.01 -2.02 -9.50
CA PHE A 179 -0.64 -1.65 -9.92
C PHE A 179 0.04 -2.76 -10.73
N SER A 180 -0.45 -3.99 -10.66
CA SER A 180 0.01 -5.11 -11.50
C SER A 180 -0.76 -5.26 -12.81
N GLN A 181 -1.87 -4.53 -12.99
CA GLN A 181 -2.64 -4.53 -14.23
C GLN A 181 -2.46 -3.25 -15.05
N VAL A 182 -2.29 -2.12 -14.38
CA VAL A 182 -2.10 -0.81 -14.99
C VAL A 182 -0.81 -0.22 -14.44
N ASP A 183 0.06 0.23 -15.33
CA ASP A 183 1.29 0.93 -14.94
C ASP A 183 0.92 2.37 -14.55
N LEU A 184 1.10 2.69 -13.26
CA LEU A 184 0.63 3.92 -12.64
C LEU A 184 1.79 4.74 -12.11
N ILE A 185 1.69 6.06 -12.27
CA ILE A 185 2.50 7.05 -11.56
C ILE A 185 1.69 7.58 -10.39
N LYS A 186 2.32 7.63 -9.22
CA LYS A 186 1.80 8.30 -8.02
C LYS A 186 2.14 9.79 -8.10
N ILE A 187 1.13 10.63 -7.89
CA ILE A 187 1.29 12.08 -7.84
C ILE A 187 1.71 12.48 -6.44
N GLU A 188 2.80 13.23 -6.34
CA GLU A 188 3.40 13.63 -5.07
C GLU A 188 2.62 14.77 -4.40
N GLY A 189 2.42 14.65 -3.09
CA GLY A 189 2.04 15.80 -2.27
C GLY A 189 3.21 16.78 -2.14
N VAL A 190 2.93 18.07 -2.01
CA VAL A 190 3.97 19.10 -1.85
C VAL A 190 4.27 19.45 -0.39
N ASP A 191 3.40 19.02 0.53
CA ASP A 191 3.53 19.23 1.97
C ASP A 191 3.52 17.88 2.71
N PRO A 192 3.96 17.82 3.97
CA PRO A 192 3.78 16.63 4.82
C PRO A 192 2.31 16.30 5.07
N TYR A 193 2.04 15.05 5.46
CA TYR A 193 0.72 14.65 5.93
C TYR A 193 0.44 15.23 7.32
N HIS A 194 -0.72 15.88 7.46
CA HIS A 194 -1.17 16.63 8.63
C HIS A 194 -2.58 16.16 9.02
N PRO A 195 -2.73 14.92 9.53
CA PRO A 195 -4.04 14.33 9.86
C PRO A 195 -4.86 15.19 10.84
N GLU A 196 -4.20 15.98 11.69
CA GLU A 196 -4.81 16.86 12.68
C GLU A 196 -5.58 18.05 12.09
N LEU A 197 -5.37 18.35 10.80
CA LEU A 197 -6.04 19.47 10.13
C LEU A 197 -7.41 19.09 9.56
N PHE A 198 -7.73 17.80 9.50
CA PHE A 198 -8.97 17.28 8.93
C PHE A 198 -10.03 17.08 10.01
N ASP A 199 -11.21 17.65 9.78
CA ASP A 199 -12.41 17.46 10.59
C ASP A 199 -13.50 16.88 9.68
N PHE A 200 -13.62 15.54 9.70
CA PHE A 200 -14.53 14.79 8.84
C PHE A 200 -16.01 14.93 9.24
N ASP A 201 -16.31 15.55 10.39
CA ASP A 201 -17.68 15.88 10.80
C ASP A 201 -18.19 17.19 10.17
N LYS A 202 -17.33 17.89 9.40
CA LYS A 202 -17.65 19.13 8.71
C LYS A 202 -17.61 18.96 7.19
N GLU A 203 -18.37 19.82 6.50
CA GLU A 203 -18.20 20.01 5.06
C GLU A 203 -16.75 20.36 4.73
N PRO A 204 -16.21 19.88 3.59
CA PRO A 204 -14.84 20.15 3.20
C PRO A 204 -14.49 21.64 3.20
N TYR A 205 -13.34 21.96 3.76
CA TYR A 205 -12.75 23.30 3.78
C TYR A 205 -11.28 23.23 3.33
N PRO A 206 -10.65 24.36 2.95
CA PRO A 206 -9.28 24.36 2.46
C PRO A 206 -8.28 23.82 3.50
N VAL A 207 -7.58 22.73 3.17
CA VAL A 207 -6.49 22.16 3.99
C VAL A 207 -5.25 21.93 3.13
N LYS A 208 -4.10 22.48 3.57
CA LYS A 208 -2.80 22.17 2.95
C LYS A 208 -2.14 21.02 3.68
N SER A 209 -2.11 19.87 3.02
CA SER A 209 -1.46 18.67 3.51
C SER A 209 -1.11 17.76 2.34
N GLY A 210 -0.06 16.96 2.49
CA GLY A 210 0.22 15.83 1.60
C GLY A 210 -0.69 14.64 1.88
N PHE A 211 -0.34 13.52 1.26
CA PHE A 211 -1.07 12.28 1.45
C PHE A 211 -0.51 11.40 2.57
N GLN A 212 -1.35 10.53 3.12
CA GLN A 212 -0.92 9.55 4.11
C GLN A 212 0.15 8.63 3.53
N VAL A 213 1.29 8.58 4.21
CA VAL A 213 2.33 7.58 4.00
C VAL A 213 2.33 6.65 5.22
N SER A 214 2.25 5.36 4.94
CA SER A 214 2.28 4.31 5.94
C SER A 214 3.57 3.50 5.85
N LYS A 215 4.05 3.11 7.02
CA LYS A 215 5.15 2.17 7.16
C LYS A 215 4.59 0.86 7.69
N VAL A 216 4.96 -0.25 7.06
CA VAL A 216 4.51 -1.57 7.47
C VAL A 216 5.68 -2.30 8.09
N TYR A 217 5.60 -2.63 9.36
CA TYR A 217 6.69 -3.28 10.10
C TYR A 217 6.39 -4.75 10.35
N LYS A 218 7.45 -5.55 10.45
CA LYS A 218 7.38 -6.88 11.04
C LYS A 218 7.52 -6.73 12.55
N VAL A 219 6.86 -7.58 13.32
CA VAL A 219 7.00 -7.64 14.78
C VAL A 219 7.49 -9.03 15.16
N VAL A 220 8.49 -9.09 16.02
CA VAL A 220 9.07 -10.34 16.51
C VAL A 220 9.19 -10.32 18.03
N ARG A 221 8.97 -11.47 18.66
CA ARG A 221 9.30 -11.68 20.07
C ARG A 221 10.81 -11.69 20.24
N VAL A 222 11.33 -10.90 21.19
CA VAL A 222 12.78 -10.75 21.41
C VAL A 222 13.43 -12.09 21.74
N GLY A 223 12.77 -12.87 22.60
CA GLY A 223 13.25 -14.19 23.03
C GLY A 223 13.31 -15.27 21.93
N LEU A 224 12.86 -14.97 20.70
CA LEU A 224 13.00 -15.87 19.56
C LEU A 224 14.46 -16.00 19.10
N LYS A 225 15.29 -14.99 19.40
CA LYS A 225 16.72 -14.98 19.08
C LYS A 225 17.47 -16.15 19.74
N GLU A 226 17.06 -16.54 20.94
CA GLU A 226 17.68 -17.62 21.70
C GLU A 226 17.16 -19.00 21.29
N THR A 227 15.88 -19.10 20.92
CA THR A 227 15.23 -20.38 20.60
C THR A 227 15.28 -20.76 19.12
N ALA A 228 15.29 -19.78 18.22
CA ALA A 228 15.32 -19.94 16.77
C ALA A 228 16.09 -18.77 16.10
N PRO A 229 17.43 -18.69 16.27
CA PRO A 229 18.23 -17.55 15.82
C PRO A 229 18.23 -17.31 14.31
N ASP A 230 18.01 -18.35 13.50
CA ASP A 230 17.85 -18.27 12.05
C ASP A 230 16.48 -17.75 11.62
N VAL A 231 15.41 -18.15 12.31
CA VAL A 231 14.07 -17.56 12.12
C VAL A 231 14.08 -16.09 12.53
N TYR A 232 14.67 -15.76 13.67
CA TYR A 232 14.80 -14.36 14.11
C TYR A 232 15.55 -13.51 13.06
N ARG A 233 16.64 -14.04 12.48
CA ARG A 233 17.38 -13.38 11.41
C ARG A 233 16.57 -13.26 10.11
N LEU A 234 15.85 -14.31 9.71
CA LEU A 234 14.94 -14.28 8.58
C LEU A 234 13.94 -13.14 8.72
N VAL A 235 13.27 -13.04 9.87
CA VAL A 235 12.24 -12.02 10.10
C VAL A 235 12.83 -10.62 10.07
N HIS A 236 14.04 -10.38 10.60
CA HIS A 236 14.68 -9.06 10.51
C HIS A 236 15.10 -8.68 9.08
N ASN A 237 15.56 -9.65 8.30
CA ASN A 237 16.09 -9.39 6.96
C ASN A 237 15.02 -9.43 5.86
N MET A 238 13.89 -10.11 6.09
CA MET A 238 12.82 -10.26 5.10
C MET A 238 12.26 -8.89 4.70
N SER A 239 12.32 -8.58 3.42
CA SER A 239 11.62 -7.44 2.83
C SER A 239 11.06 -7.80 1.47
N VAL A 240 9.95 -7.21 1.10
CA VAL A 240 9.37 -7.37 -0.23
C VAL A 240 9.13 -6.00 -0.81
N THR A 241 8.98 -5.90 -2.13
CA THR A 241 8.59 -4.63 -2.75
C THR A 241 7.07 -4.49 -2.76
N GLU A 242 6.59 -3.26 -2.94
CA GLU A 242 5.16 -3.01 -3.12
C GLU A 242 4.62 -3.68 -4.39
N GLU A 243 5.40 -3.68 -5.47
CA GLU A 243 5.04 -4.30 -6.73
C GLU A 243 4.85 -5.81 -6.55
N GLU A 244 5.72 -6.45 -5.76
CA GLU A 244 5.58 -7.86 -5.42
C GLU A 244 4.29 -8.11 -4.63
N ILE A 245 4.00 -7.31 -3.61
CA ILE A 245 2.75 -7.47 -2.85
C ILE A 245 1.52 -7.23 -3.74
N SER A 246 1.56 -6.23 -4.62
CA SER A 246 0.50 -5.95 -5.57
C SER A 246 0.27 -7.13 -6.54
N GLU A 247 1.34 -7.76 -7.04
CA GLU A 247 1.25 -8.93 -7.91
C GLU A 247 0.63 -10.12 -7.17
N LEU A 248 1.06 -10.33 -5.92
CA LEU A 248 0.56 -11.41 -5.09
C LEU A 248 -0.92 -11.22 -4.73
N MET A 249 -1.34 -9.98 -4.45
CA MET A 249 -2.75 -9.62 -4.28
C MET A 249 -3.54 -9.92 -5.55
N LEU A 250 -3.02 -9.59 -6.75
CA LEU A 250 -3.67 -9.92 -8.00
C LEU A 250 -3.90 -11.43 -8.14
N ARG A 251 -2.88 -12.24 -7.88
CA ARG A 251 -2.95 -13.70 -8.03
C ARG A 251 -3.94 -14.34 -7.06
N VAL A 252 -3.93 -13.92 -5.80
CA VAL A 252 -4.78 -14.52 -4.77
C VAL A 252 -6.19 -13.93 -4.81
N ASP A 253 -6.31 -12.61 -4.75
CA ASP A 253 -7.60 -11.95 -4.51
C ASP A 253 -8.41 -11.81 -5.80
N VAL A 254 -7.75 -11.72 -6.96
CA VAL A 254 -8.44 -11.60 -8.26
C VAL A 254 -8.44 -12.92 -9.02
N ASN A 255 -7.28 -13.52 -9.25
CA ASN A 255 -7.17 -14.76 -10.03
C ASN A 255 -7.59 -16.02 -9.24
N LYS A 256 -7.79 -15.88 -7.92
CA LYS A 256 -8.21 -16.97 -7.02
C LYS A 256 -7.25 -18.16 -7.02
N GLU A 257 -5.96 -17.91 -7.25
CA GLU A 257 -4.91 -18.93 -7.09
C GLU A 257 -4.80 -19.33 -5.61
N ALA A 258 -4.47 -20.59 -5.35
CA ALA A 258 -4.28 -21.08 -4.00
C ALA A 258 -3.04 -20.42 -3.38
N MET A 259 -3.24 -19.68 -2.27
CA MET A 259 -2.17 -18.93 -1.61
C MET A 259 -0.90 -19.76 -1.30
N PRO A 260 -0.99 -21.03 -0.85
CA PRO A 260 0.21 -21.84 -0.65
C PRO A 260 1.02 -22.08 -1.92
N ASP A 261 0.35 -22.25 -3.07
CA ASP A 261 1.03 -22.47 -4.35
C ASP A 261 1.66 -21.19 -4.87
N VAL A 262 0.98 -20.04 -4.67
CA VAL A 262 1.53 -18.71 -4.97
C VAL A 262 2.78 -18.44 -4.14
N ALA A 263 2.76 -18.75 -2.84
CA ALA A 263 3.92 -18.60 -1.96
C ALA A 263 5.08 -19.52 -2.40
N ARG A 264 4.80 -20.79 -2.71
CA ARG A 264 5.81 -21.74 -3.19
C ARG A 264 6.45 -21.30 -4.50
N ASP A 265 5.66 -20.80 -5.44
CA ASP A 265 6.16 -20.26 -6.71
C ASP A 265 7.04 -19.02 -6.48
N TRP A 266 6.61 -18.10 -5.61
CA TRP A 266 7.42 -16.94 -5.25
C TRP A 266 8.74 -17.36 -4.59
N ILE A 267 8.72 -18.32 -3.66
CA ILE A 267 9.92 -18.86 -3.00
C ILE A 267 10.89 -19.42 -4.04
N GLY A 268 10.40 -20.25 -4.96
CA GLY A 268 11.22 -20.87 -6.01
C GLY A 268 11.90 -19.85 -6.92
N LYS A 269 11.24 -18.72 -7.21
CA LYS A 269 11.80 -17.62 -8.02
C LYS A 269 12.77 -16.73 -7.25
N ASN A 270 12.74 -16.77 -5.91
CA ASN A 270 13.45 -15.83 -5.05
C ASN A 270 14.45 -16.48 -4.08
N GLN A 271 14.85 -17.73 -4.33
CA GLN A 271 15.71 -18.49 -3.41
C GLN A 271 17.01 -17.75 -3.06
N ASN A 272 17.69 -17.12 -4.03
CA ASN A 272 18.90 -16.35 -3.77
C ASN A 272 18.67 -15.20 -2.76
N ARG A 273 17.50 -14.56 -2.80
CA ARG A 273 17.15 -13.47 -1.87
C ARG A 273 16.81 -14.03 -0.48
N ILE A 274 16.12 -15.17 -0.44
CA ILE A 274 15.84 -15.88 0.82
C ILE A 274 17.15 -16.33 1.49
N ASP A 275 18.09 -16.87 0.72
CA ASP A 275 19.41 -17.28 1.23
C ASP A 275 20.18 -16.08 1.82
N GLN A 276 20.10 -14.91 1.17
CA GLN A 276 20.64 -13.66 1.73
C GLN A 276 19.98 -13.29 3.07
N TRP A 277 18.65 -13.41 3.18
CA TRP A 277 17.95 -13.16 4.45
C TRP A 277 18.38 -14.15 5.54
N LEU A 278 18.63 -15.40 5.16
CA LEU A 278 19.13 -16.44 6.06
C LEU A 278 20.63 -16.32 6.36
N GLY A 279 21.36 -15.46 5.67
CA GLY A 279 22.81 -15.30 5.81
C GLY A 279 23.61 -16.49 5.29
N LYS A 280 23.13 -17.12 4.21
CA LYS A 280 23.78 -18.24 3.50
C LYS A 280 24.59 -17.77 2.30
#